data_AF-A0A8B6XG20-F1
#
_entry.id   AF-A0A8B6XG20-F1
#
_cell.length_a   1.000
_cell.length_b   1.000
_cell.length_c   1.000
_cell.angle_alpha   90.00
_cell.angle_beta   90.00
_cell.angle_gamma   90.00
#
_symmetry.space_group_name_H-M   'P 1'
#
loop_
_entity.id
_entity.type
_entity.pdbx_description
1 polymer ?
#
loop_
_entity_poly.entity_id
_entity_poly.type
_entity_poly.pdbx_seq_one_letter_code
_entity_poly.pdbx_strand_id
1 'polypeptide(L)'
;MNLFIMIGLLGNVFANFEENYCVLNDDGTECLEEEKKSSFLLGYEIDKKKGLSDNISQTNYEELLAKIEIDKKMPNGLSRRNGVKVGHTEDVNVGDGKVVKVITRALRPLLFEIPDILTHEECDHIIKRAIDPKEGGMFSSKAKGGLTPNEVQYNYTGAEFGKASGWFGEFSAWDINDDKNIDIDEVISVVHASFSLWMLENDIKEIWEKMNVTVMDDGIISEEEFETLNTFGLKEYLHKLSKNDPRFKTRTSNQVWLNMDQSVDPLIHKIRERLVKLTGLDRKIIYGGEMLQVLNYLPNGHYHAHHDSETHQRADLPCCHQYSGDVLTSVGECKLCRYITFVLYLNNVEEGGGTAFPIADNITFNEMNMVQYGNVSTDKYNMMHGCKLSNLVIQPKKGSAVLWYNHLRNETDGWMGELDWYSLHGGCNIIKGEKWMANMWIPAPFGNSRHIPSIYLNNEDYEKAEAASQKE
;
A
#
# COMPACT_ATOMS: atom_id res chain seq x y z
N MET A 1 -2.71 -32.84 27.95
CA MET A 1 -2.74 -32.82 26.46
C MET A 1 -3.41 -31.55 25.90
N ASN A 2 -4.12 -30.74 26.71
CA ASN A 2 -4.86 -29.54 26.27
C ASN A 2 -4.17 -28.18 26.52
N LEU A 3 -2.85 -28.14 26.73
CA LEU A 3 -2.11 -26.88 26.89
C LEU A 3 -1.31 -26.50 25.63
N PHE A 4 -1.05 -27.47 24.73
CA PHE A 4 -0.33 -27.23 23.48
C PHE A 4 -1.25 -26.79 22.31
N ILE A 5 -2.56 -27.05 22.38
CA ILE A 5 -3.53 -26.59 21.38
C ILE A 5 -3.88 -25.10 21.61
N MET A 6 -3.92 -24.66 22.86
CA MET A 6 -4.10 -23.25 23.27
C MET A 6 -3.00 -22.33 22.70
N ILE A 7 -1.75 -22.79 22.65
CA ILE A 7 -0.63 -22.00 22.10
C ILE A 7 -0.68 -21.96 20.55
N GLY A 8 -1.25 -22.98 19.91
CA GLY A 8 -1.41 -23.01 18.44
C GLY A 8 -2.54 -22.11 17.93
N LEU A 9 -3.66 -22.03 18.65
CA LEU A 9 -4.80 -21.19 18.26
C LEU A 9 -4.61 -19.72 18.66
N LEU A 10 -4.12 -19.43 19.88
CA LEU A 10 -3.73 -18.07 20.24
C LEU A 10 -2.49 -17.59 19.46
N GLY A 11 -1.60 -18.50 19.06
CA GLY A 11 -0.50 -18.20 18.16
C GLY A 11 -0.94 -17.81 16.75
N ASN A 12 -2.00 -18.42 16.23
CA ASN A 12 -2.51 -18.06 14.90
C ASN A 12 -3.45 -16.84 14.90
N VAL A 13 -4.09 -16.52 16.03
CA VAL A 13 -4.96 -15.34 16.17
C VAL A 13 -4.17 -14.10 16.61
N PHE A 14 -3.05 -14.24 17.33
CA PHE A 14 -2.24 -13.11 17.80
C PHE A 14 -0.80 -13.04 17.25
N ALA A 15 -0.32 -14.02 16.49
CA ALA A 15 0.98 -13.96 15.82
C ALA A 15 0.82 -14.05 14.31
N ASN A 16 0.24 -13.00 13.72
CA ASN A 16 0.49 -12.53 12.36
C ASN A 16 -0.12 -11.14 12.22
N PHE A 17 0.46 -10.17 12.94
CA PHE A 17 0.28 -8.74 12.65
C PHE A 17 1.04 -8.42 11.36
N GLU A 18 0.56 -8.95 10.25
CA GLU A 18 1.04 -8.66 8.91
C GLU A 18 -0.19 -8.45 8.02
N GLU A 19 -0.12 -7.51 7.09
CA GLU A 19 -1.08 -7.33 5.98
C GLU A 19 -1.01 -8.54 5.00
N ASN A 20 -1.14 -9.74 5.54
CA ASN A 20 -1.26 -11.03 4.88
C ASN A 20 -2.64 -11.61 5.21
N TYR A 21 -3.69 -10.87 4.88
CA TYR A 21 -4.99 -11.49 4.72
C TYR A 21 -4.91 -12.41 3.51
N CYS A 22 -4.87 -13.72 3.77
CA CYS A 22 -5.19 -14.69 2.76
C CYS A 22 -6.67 -15.04 2.89
N VAL A 23 -7.39 -14.99 1.78
CA VAL A 23 -8.74 -15.55 1.74
C VAL A 23 -8.55 -17.05 1.91
N LEU A 24 -9.04 -17.61 3.02
CA LEU A 24 -8.99 -19.04 3.26
C LEU A 24 -9.89 -19.76 2.24
N ASN A 25 -9.47 -20.95 1.84
CA ASN A 25 -10.30 -21.85 1.05
C ASN A 25 -11.55 -22.26 1.86
N ASP A 26 -12.54 -22.86 1.17
CA ASP A 26 -13.83 -23.22 1.79
C ASP A 26 -13.69 -24.20 2.98
N ASP A 27 -12.55 -24.89 3.11
CA ASP A 27 -12.25 -25.81 4.22
C ASP A 27 -11.37 -25.22 5.33
N GLY A 28 -10.91 -23.97 5.19
CA GLY A 28 -10.18 -23.23 6.23
C GLY A 28 -8.77 -23.76 6.52
N THR A 29 -8.25 -24.68 5.71
CA THR A 29 -6.93 -25.31 5.94
C THR A 29 -5.80 -24.67 5.14
N GLU A 30 -6.12 -24.00 4.03
CA GLU A 30 -5.15 -23.37 3.15
C GLU A 30 -5.61 -21.99 2.66
N CYS A 31 -4.67 -21.11 2.39
CA CYS A 31 -4.95 -19.87 1.67
C CYS A 31 -5.37 -20.21 0.22
N LEU A 32 -6.45 -19.62 -0.30
CA LEU A 32 -6.79 -19.71 -1.73
C LEU A 32 -5.58 -19.27 -2.57
N GLU A 33 -5.02 -20.20 -3.35
CA GLU A 33 -3.92 -19.95 -4.28
C GLU A 33 -4.32 -19.02 -5.44
N GLU A 34 -5.62 -18.84 -5.68
CA GLU A 34 -6.12 -17.98 -6.74
C GLU A 34 -6.28 -16.51 -6.29
N GLU A 35 -5.31 -15.70 -6.74
CA GLU A 35 -5.54 -14.36 -7.31
C GLU A 35 -5.44 -13.12 -6.38
N LYS A 36 -4.25 -12.95 -5.81
CA LYS A 36 -3.84 -11.72 -5.11
C LYS A 36 -3.25 -10.63 -6.03
N LYS A 37 -3.86 -10.25 -7.17
CA LYS A 37 -3.25 -9.22 -8.03
C LYS A 37 -3.10 -7.85 -7.33
N SER A 38 -1.90 -7.54 -6.82
CA SER A 38 -1.52 -6.24 -6.25
C SER A 38 -1.60 -5.12 -7.31
N SER A 39 -1.87 -3.87 -6.91
CA SER A 39 -1.86 -2.71 -7.83
C SER A 39 -0.60 -2.60 -8.67
N PHE A 40 0.54 -3.01 -8.08
CA PHE A 40 1.85 -3.12 -8.72
C PHE A 40 1.83 -4.01 -9.96
N LEU A 41 1.11 -5.14 -9.89
CA LEU A 41 0.98 -6.12 -10.96
C LEU A 41 0.12 -5.59 -12.12
N LEU A 42 -0.85 -4.72 -11.85
CA LEU A 42 -1.64 -4.07 -12.90
C LEU A 42 -0.80 -3.11 -13.77
N GLY A 43 0.23 -2.46 -13.21
CA GLY A 43 1.17 -1.65 -14.00
C GLY A 43 2.02 -2.49 -14.96
N TYR A 44 2.54 -3.61 -14.47
CA TYR A 44 3.32 -4.55 -15.28
C TYR A 44 2.46 -5.29 -16.33
N GLU A 45 1.18 -5.54 -16.06
CA GLU A 45 0.23 -6.14 -17.03
C GLU A 45 -0.06 -5.21 -18.23
N ILE A 46 -0.10 -3.89 -18.01
CA ILE A 46 -0.30 -2.90 -19.08
C ILE A 46 0.93 -2.84 -20.01
N ASP A 47 2.13 -2.95 -19.45
CA ASP A 47 3.38 -2.97 -20.21
C ASP A 47 3.48 -4.15 -21.16
N LYS A 48 3.16 -5.37 -20.69
CA LYS A 48 3.11 -6.58 -21.54
C LYS A 48 2.07 -6.47 -22.65
N LYS A 49 0.87 -5.97 -22.34
CA LYS A 49 -0.23 -5.85 -23.33
C LYS A 49 0.04 -4.81 -24.42
N LYS A 50 0.92 -3.85 -24.17
CA LYS A 50 1.24 -2.75 -25.11
C LYS A 50 2.54 -2.92 -25.87
N GLY A 51 3.28 -4.01 -25.65
CA GLY A 51 4.63 -4.17 -26.19
C GLY A 51 5.62 -3.11 -25.65
N LEU A 52 5.29 -2.44 -24.54
CA LEU A 52 6.21 -1.53 -23.85
C LEU A 52 7.26 -2.32 -23.06
N SER A 53 6.95 -3.57 -22.70
CA SER A 53 7.94 -4.53 -22.17
C SER A 53 8.73 -5.29 -23.23
N ASP A 54 8.49 -5.11 -24.53
CA ASP A 54 9.20 -5.87 -25.58
C ASP A 54 10.70 -5.54 -25.64
N ASN A 55 11.18 -4.59 -24.84
CA ASN A 55 12.60 -4.26 -24.69
C ASN A 55 13.28 -4.85 -23.45
N ILE A 56 12.58 -5.56 -22.56
CA ILE A 56 13.23 -6.41 -21.56
C ILE A 56 12.95 -7.86 -21.95
N SER A 57 13.62 -8.32 -23.01
CA SER A 57 13.75 -9.76 -23.22
C SER A 57 14.40 -10.35 -21.97
N GLN A 58 14.01 -11.57 -21.59
CA GLN A 58 14.68 -12.32 -20.51
C GLN A 58 16.20 -12.40 -20.75
N THR A 59 16.61 -12.36 -22.01
CA THR A 59 18.00 -12.23 -22.48
C THR A 59 18.67 -10.92 -22.02
N ASN A 60 17.98 -9.77 -22.06
CA ASN A 60 18.52 -8.49 -21.59
C ASN A 60 18.74 -8.46 -20.07
N TYR A 61 17.91 -9.17 -19.29
CA TYR A 61 18.08 -9.28 -17.84
C TYR A 61 19.27 -10.19 -17.47
N GLU A 62 19.43 -11.33 -18.15
CA GLU A 62 20.61 -12.20 -17.97
C GLU A 62 21.91 -11.51 -18.40
N GLU A 63 21.89 -10.73 -19.49
CA GLU A 63 23.04 -9.90 -19.90
C GLU A 63 23.38 -8.81 -18.88
N LEU A 64 22.37 -8.16 -18.29
CA LEU A 64 22.56 -7.17 -17.24
C LEU A 64 23.12 -7.81 -15.95
N LEU A 65 22.60 -8.97 -15.55
CA LEU A 65 23.14 -9.76 -14.43
C LEU A 65 24.62 -10.10 -14.67
N ALA A 66 24.97 -10.58 -15.87
CA ALA A 66 26.36 -10.89 -16.23
C ALA A 66 27.26 -9.64 -16.20
N LYS A 67 26.79 -8.47 -16.67
CA LYS A 67 27.53 -7.20 -16.59
C LYS A 67 27.75 -6.77 -15.13
N ILE A 68 26.75 -6.90 -14.27
CA ILE A 68 26.79 -6.50 -12.86
C ILE A 68 27.67 -7.44 -12.03
N GLU A 69 27.64 -8.75 -12.28
CA GLU A 69 28.52 -9.73 -11.65
C GLU A 69 30.01 -9.45 -11.93
N ILE A 70 30.31 -8.93 -13.12
CA ILE A 70 31.68 -8.55 -13.52
C ILE A 70 32.14 -7.27 -12.80
N ASP A 71 31.25 -6.29 -12.62
CA ASP A 71 31.65 -4.96 -12.13
C ASP A 71 31.96 -4.91 -10.62
N LYS A 72 31.36 -5.79 -9.80
CA LYS A 72 31.54 -5.89 -8.33
C LYS A 72 31.48 -4.56 -7.53
N LYS A 73 31.08 -3.45 -8.16
CA LYS A 73 30.94 -2.11 -7.56
C LYS A 73 29.46 -1.79 -7.41
N MET A 74 28.86 -2.40 -6.39
CA MET A 74 27.61 -1.86 -5.83
C MET A 74 27.96 -0.72 -4.86
N PRO A 75 27.11 0.31 -4.70
CA PRO A 75 27.35 1.43 -3.80
C PRO A 75 27.59 1.00 -2.35
N ASN A 76 28.25 1.84 -1.56
CA ASN A 76 28.65 1.58 -0.15
C ASN A 76 27.47 1.54 0.86
N GLY A 77 26.27 1.17 0.40
CA GLY A 77 25.01 1.20 1.15
C GLY A 77 24.06 2.31 0.71
N LEU A 78 22.88 2.34 1.31
CA LEU A 78 21.83 3.32 1.05
C LEU A 78 22.08 4.61 1.84
N SER A 79 22.02 5.75 1.15
CA SER A 79 21.96 7.06 1.80
C SER A 79 20.65 7.24 2.57
N ARG A 80 20.70 7.99 3.66
CA ARG A 80 19.53 8.41 4.44
C ARG A 80 19.72 9.85 4.88
N ARG A 81 18.74 10.72 4.59
CA ARG A 81 18.79 12.12 5.04
C ARG A 81 18.76 12.19 6.58
N ASN A 82 19.30 13.26 7.14
CA ASN A 82 19.17 13.56 8.57
C ASN A 82 17.99 14.50 8.80
N GLY A 83 16.99 14.07 9.58
CA GLY A 83 15.83 14.91 9.91
C GLY A 83 16.17 16.07 10.87
N VAL A 84 17.24 15.98 11.64
CA VAL A 84 17.68 16.94 12.67
C VAL A 84 16.63 17.14 13.79
N LYS A 85 15.51 17.80 13.48
CA LYS A 85 14.34 17.97 14.34
C LYS A 85 13.12 18.37 13.50
N VAL A 86 11.92 18.12 14.01
CA VAL A 86 10.67 18.62 13.40
C VAL A 86 10.74 20.14 13.22
N GLY A 87 10.34 20.61 12.04
CA GLY A 87 10.40 22.01 11.63
C GLY A 87 11.78 22.47 11.13
N HIS A 88 12.81 21.64 11.17
CA HIS A 88 14.08 21.95 10.52
C HIS A 88 13.89 22.10 9.01
N THR A 89 14.52 23.13 8.44
CA THR A 89 14.49 23.40 7.01
C THR A 89 15.90 23.44 6.44
N GLU A 90 16.08 22.81 5.30
CA GLU A 90 17.33 22.81 4.54
C GLU A 90 17.04 23.22 3.09
N ASP A 91 17.91 24.05 2.50
CA ASP A 91 17.83 24.41 1.09
C ASP A 91 18.69 23.42 0.28
N VAL A 92 18.06 22.69 -0.64
CA VAL A 92 18.69 21.64 -1.44
C VAL A 92 18.67 22.02 -2.91
N ASN A 93 19.83 22.02 -3.56
CA ASN A 93 19.94 22.17 -5.01
C ASN A 93 19.55 20.86 -5.69
N VAL A 94 18.45 20.88 -6.43
CA VAL A 94 17.88 19.70 -7.11
C VAL A 94 18.19 19.66 -8.61
N GLY A 95 19.19 20.43 -9.04
CA GLY A 95 19.62 20.52 -10.43
C GLY A 95 18.98 21.68 -11.19
N ASP A 96 19.58 22.02 -12.34
CA ASP A 96 19.13 23.09 -13.25
C ASP A 96 18.92 24.46 -12.59
N GLY A 97 19.74 24.77 -11.58
CA GLY A 97 19.65 26.02 -10.82
C GLY A 97 18.44 26.09 -9.88
N LYS A 98 17.64 25.03 -9.76
CA LYS A 98 16.50 24.98 -8.85
C LYS A 98 16.96 24.58 -7.45
N VAL A 99 16.65 25.44 -6.48
CA VAL A 99 16.83 25.17 -5.04
C VAL A 99 15.45 25.05 -4.41
N VAL A 100 15.23 23.98 -3.65
CA VAL A 100 13.97 23.72 -2.94
C VAL A 100 14.21 23.65 -1.44
N LYS A 101 13.19 23.97 -0.67
CA LYS A 101 13.23 23.82 0.78
C LYS A 101 12.74 22.43 1.16
N VAL A 102 13.54 21.70 1.92
CA VAL A 102 13.18 20.40 2.51
C VAL A 102 12.86 20.63 3.98
N ILE A 103 11.63 20.33 4.39
CA ILE A 103 11.12 20.61 5.73
C ILE A 103 10.89 19.28 6.45
N THR A 104 11.55 19.06 7.57
CA THR A 104 11.32 17.87 8.39
C THR A 104 9.98 18.00 9.10
N ARG A 105 9.06 17.08 8.84
CA ARG A 105 7.70 17.09 9.40
C ARG A 105 7.51 16.05 10.49
N ALA A 106 8.26 14.94 10.44
CA ALA A 106 8.34 13.94 11.50
C ALA A 106 9.72 13.27 11.50
N LEU A 107 10.12 12.71 12.65
CA LEU A 107 11.33 11.89 12.77
C LEU A 107 11.01 10.39 12.75
N ARG A 108 9.78 10.02 13.10
CA ARG A 108 9.22 8.67 13.04
C ARG A 108 7.82 8.77 12.40
N PRO A 109 7.63 8.40 11.13
CA PRO A 109 8.68 7.98 10.21
C PRO A 109 9.55 9.20 9.88
N LEU A 110 10.75 8.96 9.39
CA LEU A 110 11.57 10.07 8.90
C LEU A 110 10.90 10.65 7.64
N LEU A 111 10.30 11.84 7.78
CA LEU A 111 9.37 12.40 6.80
C LEU A 111 9.67 13.87 6.52
N PHE A 112 9.66 14.20 5.23
CA PHE A 112 9.92 15.53 4.72
C PHE A 112 8.79 16.03 3.82
N GLU A 113 8.47 17.31 3.94
CA GLU A 113 7.68 18.04 2.94
C GLU A 113 8.63 18.89 2.10
N ILE A 114 8.43 18.89 0.78
CA ILE A 114 9.22 19.64 -0.18
C ILE A 114 8.28 20.52 -1.01
N PRO A 115 8.01 21.76 -0.58
CA PRO A 115 7.23 22.71 -1.37
C PRO A 115 7.90 23.03 -2.70
N ASP A 116 7.08 23.27 -3.73
CA ASP A 116 7.49 23.80 -5.04
C ASP A 116 8.55 22.93 -5.77
N ILE A 117 8.60 21.63 -5.49
CA ILE A 117 9.50 20.69 -6.17
C ILE A 117 9.13 20.50 -7.65
N LEU A 118 7.85 20.58 -8.01
CA LEU A 118 7.38 20.63 -9.39
C LEU A 118 6.92 22.04 -9.76
N THR A 119 7.02 22.39 -11.03
CA THR A 119 6.29 23.53 -11.59
C THR A 119 4.85 23.15 -11.87
N HIS A 120 3.96 24.14 -12.04
CA HIS A 120 2.58 23.86 -12.38
C HIS A 120 2.44 23.18 -13.75
N GLU A 121 3.31 23.52 -14.70
CA GLU A 121 3.36 22.92 -16.04
C GLU A 121 3.78 21.45 -15.98
N GLU A 122 4.71 21.10 -15.08
CA GLU A 122 5.10 19.70 -14.83
C GLU A 122 3.91 18.90 -14.26
N CYS A 123 3.17 19.47 -13.32
CA CYS A 123 1.95 18.84 -12.81
C CYS A 123 0.91 18.61 -13.91
N ASP A 124 0.65 19.63 -14.73
CA ASP A 124 -0.35 19.57 -15.80
C ASP A 124 0.06 18.59 -16.91
N HIS A 125 1.37 18.48 -17.19
CA HIS A 125 1.91 17.48 -18.12
C HIS A 125 1.68 16.05 -17.63
N ILE A 126 1.95 15.77 -16.34
CA ILE A 126 1.72 14.44 -15.75
C ILE A 126 0.23 14.07 -15.82
N ILE A 127 -0.68 14.99 -15.45
CA ILE A 127 -2.12 14.76 -15.53
C ILE A 127 -2.54 14.51 -16.98
N LYS A 128 -2.03 15.31 -17.93
CA LYS A 128 -2.34 15.16 -19.36
C LYS A 128 -1.93 13.80 -19.89
N ARG A 129 -0.75 13.30 -19.53
CA ARG A 129 -0.34 11.92 -19.89
C ARG A 129 -1.25 10.89 -19.24
N ALA A 130 -1.57 11.07 -17.96
CA ALA A 130 -2.39 10.11 -17.23
C ALA A 130 -3.78 9.88 -17.86
N ILE A 131 -4.38 10.92 -18.45
CA ILE A 131 -5.68 10.81 -19.12
C ILE A 131 -5.58 10.45 -20.61
N ASP A 132 -4.38 10.35 -21.18
CA ASP A 132 -4.21 10.00 -22.59
C ASP A 132 -4.60 8.53 -22.81
N PRO A 133 -5.59 8.22 -23.66
CA PRO A 133 -5.96 6.84 -23.96
C PRO A 133 -4.80 6.00 -24.52
N LYS A 134 -3.78 6.62 -25.15
CA LYS A 134 -2.58 5.93 -25.62
C LYS A 134 -1.71 5.42 -24.47
N GLU A 135 -1.76 6.10 -23.32
CA GLU A 135 -1.11 5.68 -22.06
C GLU A 135 -1.95 4.62 -21.32
N GLY A 136 -3.10 4.24 -21.87
CA GLY A 136 -3.90 3.07 -21.46
C GLY A 136 -5.19 3.46 -20.78
N GLY A 137 -5.39 4.77 -20.59
CA GLY A 137 -6.49 5.31 -19.82
C GLY A 137 -6.35 5.01 -18.33
N MET A 138 -7.07 5.77 -17.52
CA MET A 138 -7.18 5.50 -16.10
C MET A 138 -8.14 4.33 -15.85
N PHE A 139 -7.82 3.52 -14.84
CA PHE A 139 -8.66 2.40 -14.41
C PHE A 139 -8.81 2.41 -12.89
N SER A 140 -9.87 1.76 -12.37
CA SER A 140 -10.10 1.68 -10.92
C SER A 140 -8.91 0.99 -10.25
N SER A 141 -8.39 1.62 -9.20
CA SER A 141 -7.33 1.06 -8.38
C SER A 141 -7.86 -0.14 -7.57
N LYS A 142 -6.96 -1.09 -7.29
CA LYS A 142 -7.21 -2.21 -6.38
C LYS A 142 -6.12 -2.22 -5.30
N ALA A 143 -6.51 -2.30 -4.03
CA ALA A 143 -5.58 -2.58 -2.94
C ALA A 143 -5.41 -4.11 -2.79
N LYS A 144 -4.32 -4.54 -2.12
CA LYS A 144 -4.16 -5.94 -1.69
C LYS A 144 -5.34 -6.31 -0.77
N GLY A 145 -5.95 -7.48 -0.98
CA GLY A 145 -7.16 -7.91 -0.25
C GLY A 145 -8.49 -7.39 -0.80
N GLY A 146 -8.49 -6.60 -1.89
CA GLY A 146 -9.74 -6.21 -2.57
C GLY A 146 -10.38 -7.35 -3.39
N LEU A 147 -11.61 -7.11 -3.87
CA LEU A 147 -12.41 -8.12 -4.59
C LEU A 147 -11.70 -8.80 -5.77
N THR A 148 -11.83 -10.12 -5.81
CA THR A 148 -11.43 -11.02 -6.89
C THR A 148 -12.27 -10.80 -8.15
N PRO A 149 -11.78 -11.17 -9.34
CA PRO A 149 -12.56 -11.12 -10.58
C PRO A 149 -13.89 -11.88 -10.51
N ASN A 150 -13.93 -13.01 -9.79
CA ASN A 150 -15.13 -13.82 -9.61
C ASN A 150 -16.18 -13.11 -8.73
N GLU A 151 -15.74 -12.49 -7.62
CA GLU A 151 -16.62 -11.68 -6.76
C GLU A 151 -17.16 -10.44 -7.48
N VAL A 152 -16.40 -9.89 -8.44
CA VAL A 152 -16.87 -8.79 -9.30
C VAL A 152 -17.98 -9.24 -10.27
N GLN A 153 -18.05 -10.52 -10.64
CA GLN A 153 -19.09 -11.04 -11.54
C GLN A 153 -20.35 -11.50 -10.81
N TYR A 154 -20.25 -11.80 -9.52
CA TYR A 154 -21.39 -12.23 -8.70
C TYR A 154 -22.44 -11.12 -8.53
N ASN A 155 -23.72 -11.52 -8.56
CA ASN A 155 -24.89 -10.66 -8.41
C ASN A 155 -25.78 -11.19 -7.28
N TYR A 156 -25.78 -10.47 -6.17
CA TYR A 156 -26.67 -10.73 -5.04
C TYR A 156 -28.14 -10.60 -5.43
N THR A 157 -28.93 -11.65 -5.17
CA THR A 157 -30.35 -11.69 -5.53
C THR A 157 -31.28 -11.31 -4.37
N GLY A 158 -30.78 -11.32 -3.13
CA GLY A 158 -31.58 -11.01 -1.93
C GLY A 158 -32.43 -12.18 -1.44
N ALA A 159 -32.26 -13.37 -2.01
CA ALA A 159 -33.00 -14.58 -1.69
C ALA A 159 -32.15 -15.61 -0.90
N GLU A 160 -30.92 -15.26 -0.55
CA GLU A 160 -29.94 -16.13 0.08
C GLU A 160 -30.24 -16.26 1.59
N PHE A 161 -30.64 -17.46 2.01
CA PHE A 161 -30.98 -17.79 3.39
C PHE A 161 -30.31 -19.09 3.84
N GLY A 162 -29.73 -19.10 5.03
CA GLY A 162 -29.14 -20.27 5.68
C GLY A 162 -27.80 -19.99 6.34
N LYS A 163 -27.05 -21.07 6.60
CA LYS A 163 -25.70 -21.01 7.16
C LYS A 163 -24.67 -20.96 6.02
N ALA A 164 -23.71 -20.04 6.14
CA ALA A 164 -22.57 -19.99 5.24
C ALA A 164 -21.74 -21.27 5.35
N SER A 165 -21.11 -21.68 4.25
CA SER A 165 -20.10 -22.74 4.27
C SER A 165 -18.79 -22.25 4.86
N GLY A 166 -18.01 -23.18 5.41
CA GLY A 166 -16.70 -22.91 5.99
C GLY A 166 -16.76 -22.07 7.26
N TRP A 167 -15.62 -21.52 7.66
CA TRP A 167 -15.44 -20.84 8.94
C TRP A 167 -16.43 -19.68 9.19
N PHE A 168 -16.88 -18.96 8.15
CA PHE A 168 -17.85 -17.86 8.33
C PHE A 168 -19.21 -18.34 8.86
N GLY A 169 -19.54 -19.63 8.71
CA GLY A 169 -20.76 -20.24 9.25
C GLY A 169 -20.64 -20.80 10.66
N GLU A 170 -19.45 -20.80 11.26
CA GLU A 170 -19.12 -21.46 12.53
C GLU A 170 -19.05 -20.44 13.68
N PHE A 171 -19.71 -20.71 14.80
CA PHE A 171 -19.74 -19.79 15.95
C PHE A 171 -18.33 -19.49 16.48
N SER A 172 -17.50 -20.51 16.63
CA SER A 172 -16.14 -20.39 17.17
C SER A 172 -15.19 -19.57 16.30
N ALA A 173 -15.56 -19.29 15.06
CA ALA A 173 -14.80 -18.40 14.19
C ALA A 173 -15.09 -16.92 14.47
N TRP A 174 -16.25 -16.64 15.08
CA TRP A 174 -16.70 -15.29 15.41
C TRP A 174 -16.40 -14.93 16.87
N ASP A 175 -16.46 -15.90 17.78
CA ASP A 175 -16.05 -15.75 19.19
C ASP A 175 -14.52 -15.79 19.28
N ILE A 176 -13.87 -14.63 19.12
CA ILE A 176 -12.42 -14.48 19.06
C ILE A 176 -11.80 -14.67 20.44
N ASN A 177 -12.52 -14.26 21.48
CA ASN A 177 -12.03 -14.29 22.86
C ASN A 177 -12.41 -15.58 23.63
N ASP A 178 -13.21 -16.47 23.02
CA ASP A 178 -13.70 -17.76 23.56
C ASP A 178 -14.51 -17.58 24.87
N ASP A 179 -15.25 -16.47 24.98
CA ASP A 179 -16.12 -16.18 26.12
C ASP A 179 -17.57 -16.67 25.96
N LYS A 180 -17.86 -17.24 24.78
CA LYS A 180 -19.17 -17.78 24.35
C LYS A 180 -20.23 -16.74 24.06
N ASN A 181 -19.85 -15.48 23.88
CA ASN A 181 -20.71 -14.43 23.39
C ASN A 181 -19.96 -13.71 22.27
N ILE A 182 -20.64 -13.49 21.15
CA ILE A 182 -20.08 -12.67 20.08
C ILE A 182 -20.51 -11.23 20.31
N ASP A 183 -19.57 -10.33 20.57
CA ASP A 183 -19.83 -8.91 20.69
C ASP A 183 -19.67 -8.16 19.35
N ILE A 184 -19.96 -6.85 19.36
CA ILE A 184 -19.87 -6.03 18.16
C ILE A 184 -18.44 -5.87 17.62
N ASP A 185 -17.44 -5.84 18.50
CA ASP A 185 -16.03 -5.69 18.11
C ASP A 185 -15.55 -6.96 17.41
N GLU A 186 -16.02 -8.12 17.86
CA GLU A 186 -15.81 -9.41 17.21
C GLU A 186 -16.49 -9.50 15.85
N VAL A 187 -17.76 -9.09 15.74
CA VAL A 187 -18.45 -8.99 14.44
C VAL A 187 -17.65 -8.13 13.45
N ILE A 188 -17.22 -6.95 13.88
CA ILE A 188 -16.44 -6.03 13.03
C ILE A 188 -15.11 -6.67 12.63
N SER A 189 -14.45 -7.35 13.55
CA SER A 189 -13.16 -8.01 13.29
C SER A 189 -13.28 -9.14 12.28
N VAL A 190 -14.31 -9.98 12.39
CA VAL A 190 -14.61 -11.05 11.43
C VAL A 190 -14.95 -10.47 10.07
N VAL A 191 -15.84 -9.47 10.01
CA VAL A 191 -16.21 -8.81 8.75
C VAL A 191 -14.99 -8.19 8.07
N HIS A 192 -14.12 -7.53 8.84
CA HIS A 192 -12.87 -6.99 8.34
C HIS A 192 -11.95 -8.09 7.79
N ALA A 193 -11.72 -9.14 8.57
CA ALA A 193 -10.83 -10.24 8.20
C ALA A 193 -11.33 -11.03 6.98
N SER A 194 -12.65 -11.24 6.86
CA SER A 194 -13.24 -12.01 5.75
C SER A 194 -13.34 -11.22 4.45
N PHE A 195 -13.64 -9.92 4.52
CA PHE A 195 -14.02 -9.14 3.32
C PHE A 195 -13.16 -7.90 3.07
N SER A 196 -12.16 -7.63 3.92
CA SER A 196 -11.38 -6.38 3.90
C SER A 196 -12.25 -5.12 3.94
N LEU A 197 -13.38 -5.20 4.66
CA LEU A 197 -14.31 -4.09 4.85
C LEU A 197 -13.97 -3.31 6.11
N TRP A 198 -14.08 -1.99 6.02
CA TRP A 198 -13.83 -1.08 7.13
C TRP A 198 -15.15 -0.47 7.59
N MET A 199 -15.74 -1.08 8.61
CA MET A 199 -17.05 -0.72 9.12
C MET A 199 -16.96 -0.10 10.50
N LEU A 200 -17.84 0.86 10.78
CA LEU A 200 -18.09 1.36 12.12
C LEU A 200 -19.22 0.56 12.77
N GLU A 201 -19.32 0.63 14.10
CA GLU A 201 -20.43 0.04 14.87
C GLU A 201 -21.81 0.43 14.30
N ASN A 202 -22.00 1.70 13.90
CA ASN A 202 -23.26 2.15 13.31
C ASN A 202 -23.53 1.56 11.93
N ASP A 203 -22.50 1.25 11.15
CA ASP A 203 -22.68 0.59 9.85
C ASP A 203 -23.20 -0.83 10.05
N ILE A 204 -22.66 -1.56 11.04
CA ILE A 204 -23.14 -2.91 11.40
C ILE A 204 -24.60 -2.87 11.87
N LYS A 205 -24.96 -1.90 12.72
CA LYS A 205 -26.36 -1.70 13.15
C LYS A 205 -27.30 -1.44 11.96
N GLU A 206 -26.89 -0.60 11.01
CA GLU A 206 -27.67 -0.35 9.78
C GLU A 206 -27.85 -1.63 8.94
N ILE A 207 -26.82 -2.49 8.87
CA ILE A 207 -26.89 -3.78 8.17
C ILE A 207 -27.88 -4.71 8.87
N TRP A 208 -27.82 -4.81 10.20
CA TRP A 208 -28.75 -5.63 10.99
C TRP A 208 -30.20 -5.21 10.84
N GLU A 209 -30.47 -3.90 10.91
CA GLU A 209 -31.81 -3.36 10.66
C GLU A 209 -32.31 -3.72 9.25
N LYS A 210 -31.47 -3.54 8.23
CA LYS A 210 -31.84 -3.86 6.83
C LYS A 210 -32.07 -5.34 6.60
N MET A 211 -31.32 -6.20 7.28
CA MET A 211 -31.41 -7.65 7.17
C MET A 211 -32.42 -8.28 8.14
N ASN A 212 -33.07 -7.46 8.98
CA ASN A 212 -34.00 -7.90 10.02
C ASN A 212 -33.37 -8.95 10.96
N VAL A 213 -32.11 -8.69 11.35
CA VAL A 213 -31.34 -9.51 12.30
C VAL A 213 -31.64 -9.01 13.71
N THR A 214 -32.28 -9.85 14.53
CA THR A 214 -32.73 -9.51 15.90
C THR A 214 -31.85 -10.13 16.99
N VAL A 215 -30.87 -10.97 16.62
CA VAL A 215 -30.01 -11.71 17.55
C VAL A 215 -28.94 -10.85 18.23
N MET A 216 -28.90 -9.54 17.96
CA MET A 216 -27.96 -8.57 18.52
C MET A 216 -28.68 -7.52 19.38
N ASP A 217 -29.98 -7.70 19.68
CA ASP A 217 -30.81 -6.67 20.31
C ASP A 217 -30.36 -6.33 21.74
N ASP A 218 -29.75 -7.27 22.45
CA ASP A 218 -29.14 -7.07 23.78
C ASP A 218 -27.63 -6.78 23.73
N GLY A 219 -27.05 -6.70 22.52
CA GLY A 219 -25.67 -6.34 22.25
C GLY A 219 -24.69 -7.51 22.14
N ILE A 220 -25.15 -8.75 22.28
CA ILE A 220 -24.34 -9.97 22.15
C ILE A 220 -25.08 -11.02 21.32
N ILE A 221 -24.35 -11.92 20.66
CA ILE A 221 -24.92 -13.10 20.01
C ILE A 221 -24.46 -14.33 20.78
N SER A 222 -25.39 -15.06 21.39
CA SER A 222 -25.10 -16.36 21.99
C SER A 222 -24.96 -17.47 20.95
N GLU A 223 -24.37 -18.61 21.34
CA GLU A 223 -24.25 -19.80 20.47
C GLU A 223 -25.61 -20.27 19.92
N GLU A 224 -26.68 -20.23 20.74
CA GLU A 224 -28.03 -20.61 20.32
C GLU A 224 -28.61 -19.63 19.28
N GLU A 225 -28.40 -18.34 19.49
CA GLU A 225 -28.87 -17.31 18.58
C GLU A 225 -28.12 -17.34 17.24
N PHE A 226 -26.81 -17.59 17.29
CA PHE A 226 -25.99 -17.75 16.10
C PHE A 226 -26.46 -18.90 15.22
N GLU A 227 -27.01 -19.99 15.78
CA GLU A 227 -27.62 -21.08 15.01
C GLU A 227 -28.81 -20.64 14.15
N THR A 228 -29.47 -19.57 14.54
CA THR A 228 -30.58 -18.98 13.77
C THR A 228 -30.14 -17.85 12.83
N LEU A 229 -28.91 -17.35 12.99
CA LEU A 229 -28.36 -16.27 12.17
C LEU A 229 -28.20 -16.71 10.71
N ASN A 230 -28.73 -15.92 9.79
CA ASN A 230 -28.56 -16.10 8.35
C ASN A 230 -27.15 -15.66 7.90
N THR A 231 -26.12 -16.40 8.31
CA THR A 231 -24.72 -16.09 7.97
C THR A 231 -24.45 -16.18 6.47
N PHE A 232 -25.20 -17.00 5.72
CA PHE A 232 -25.09 -17.05 4.27
C PHE A 232 -25.60 -15.76 3.63
N GLY A 233 -26.81 -15.33 3.95
CA GLY A 233 -27.35 -14.07 3.42
C GLY A 233 -26.51 -12.85 3.81
N LEU A 234 -25.92 -12.87 5.01
CA LEU A 234 -25.00 -11.82 5.46
C LEU A 234 -23.71 -11.79 4.65
N LYS A 235 -23.06 -12.95 4.44
CA LYS A 235 -21.87 -13.09 3.60
C LYS A 235 -22.11 -12.47 2.22
N GLU A 236 -23.23 -12.83 1.61
CA GLU A 236 -23.59 -12.34 0.27
C GLU A 236 -23.88 -10.83 0.24
N TYR A 237 -24.52 -10.31 1.29
CA TYR A 237 -24.74 -8.88 1.43
C TYR A 237 -23.43 -8.09 1.62
N LEU A 238 -22.48 -8.61 2.41
CA LEU A 238 -21.16 -8.01 2.61
C LEU A 238 -20.33 -8.01 1.32
N HIS A 239 -20.36 -9.09 0.53
CA HIS A 239 -19.75 -9.10 -0.82
C HIS A 239 -20.37 -8.05 -1.75
N LYS A 240 -21.68 -7.80 -1.65
CA LYS A 240 -22.32 -6.72 -2.42
C LYS A 240 -21.82 -5.34 -1.95
N LEU A 241 -21.66 -5.13 -0.66
CA LEU A 241 -21.18 -3.86 -0.10
C LEU A 241 -19.74 -3.58 -0.52
N SER A 242 -18.85 -4.56 -0.40
CA SER A 242 -17.44 -4.45 -0.82
C SER A 242 -17.28 -4.08 -2.28
N LYS A 243 -18.26 -4.40 -3.13
CA LYS A 243 -18.29 -4.06 -4.56
C LYS A 243 -18.78 -2.64 -4.83
N ASN A 244 -19.87 -2.25 -4.19
CA ASN A 244 -20.68 -1.13 -4.64
C ASN A 244 -20.56 0.11 -3.75
N ASP A 245 -20.21 -0.05 -2.48
CA ASP A 245 -20.14 1.06 -1.56
C ASP A 245 -18.68 1.52 -1.38
N PRO A 246 -18.30 2.71 -1.88
CA PRO A 246 -16.93 3.18 -1.77
C PRO A 246 -16.50 3.38 -0.32
N ARG A 247 -17.43 3.57 0.64
CA ARG A 247 -17.12 3.86 2.06
C ARG A 247 -16.37 2.74 2.76
N PHE A 248 -16.66 1.50 2.38
CA PHE A 248 -16.13 0.31 3.07
C PHE A 248 -14.89 -0.28 2.39
N LYS A 249 -14.59 0.16 1.17
CA LYS A 249 -13.44 -0.34 0.40
C LYS A 249 -12.14 0.16 1.01
N THR A 250 -11.15 -0.72 1.12
CA THR A 250 -9.77 -0.33 1.48
C THR A 250 -9.24 0.86 0.69
N ARG A 251 -9.54 0.91 -0.61
CA ARG A 251 -9.12 1.99 -1.51
C ARG A 251 -10.19 2.27 -2.56
N THR A 252 -10.45 3.57 -2.77
CA THR A 252 -11.31 4.07 -3.83
C THR A 252 -10.60 5.18 -4.59
N SER A 253 -10.02 4.85 -5.75
CA SER A 253 -9.34 5.80 -6.65
C SER A 253 -9.26 5.24 -8.07
N ASN A 254 -8.95 6.10 -9.04
CA ASN A 254 -8.49 5.70 -10.37
C ASN A 254 -6.97 5.84 -10.45
N GLN A 255 -6.32 5.02 -11.27
CA GLN A 255 -4.86 5.07 -11.46
C GLN A 255 -4.45 4.76 -12.90
N VAL A 256 -3.20 5.12 -13.22
CA VAL A 256 -2.46 4.73 -14.42
C VAL A 256 -0.97 4.72 -14.10
N TRP A 257 -0.18 4.02 -14.91
CA TRP A 257 1.26 3.90 -14.74
C TRP A 257 1.97 4.54 -15.93
N LEU A 258 2.91 5.44 -15.65
CA LEU A 258 3.66 6.15 -16.68
C LEU A 258 5.14 5.74 -16.63
N ASN A 259 5.69 5.42 -17.80
CA ASN A 259 7.13 5.23 -17.97
C ASN A 259 7.86 6.58 -17.77
N MET A 260 9.00 6.52 -17.06
CA MET A 260 9.80 7.65 -16.62
C MET A 260 11.19 7.72 -17.26
N ASP A 261 11.42 6.97 -18.33
CA ASP A 261 12.68 6.93 -19.05
C ASP A 261 12.86 8.21 -19.85
N GLN A 262 14.11 8.69 -19.93
CA GLN A 262 14.41 9.96 -20.60
C GLN A 262 14.01 9.97 -22.07
N SER A 263 14.11 8.83 -22.76
CA SER A 263 13.77 8.67 -24.17
C SER A 263 12.26 8.72 -24.41
N VAL A 264 11.45 8.39 -23.39
CA VAL A 264 9.99 8.42 -23.42
C VAL A 264 9.48 9.80 -22.98
N ASP A 265 9.95 10.29 -21.84
CA ASP A 265 9.52 11.56 -21.26
C ASP A 265 10.65 12.26 -20.49
N PRO A 266 11.36 13.19 -21.14
CA PRO A 266 12.44 13.95 -20.51
C PRO A 266 11.99 14.76 -19.30
N LEU A 267 10.71 15.17 -19.24
CA LEU A 267 10.19 15.99 -18.14
C LEU A 267 10.01 15.15 -16.88
N ILE A 268 9.40 13.98 -17.00
CA ILE A 268 9.25 13.06 -15.87
C ILE A 268 10.61 12.51 -15.44
N HIS A 269 11.51 12.21 -16.38
CA HIS A 269 12.86 11.78 -16.06
C HIS A 269 13.64 12.83 -15.24
N LYS A 270 13.45 14.13 -15.51
CA LYS A 270 14.03 15.21 -14.71
C LYS A 270 13.57 15.19 -13.24
N ILE A 271 12.38 14.66 -12.95
CA ILE A 271 11.89 14.47 -11.59
C ILE A 271 12.67 13.34 -10.88
N ARG A 272 13.04 12.26 -11.58
CA ARG A 272 13.97 11.22 -11.06
C ARG A 272 15.31 11.83 -10.69
N GLU A 273 15.88 12.70 -11.54
CA GLU A 273 17.15 13.37 -11.22
C GLU A 273 17.05 14.30 -10.00
N ARG A 274 15.92 15.01 -9.82
CA ARG A 274 15.67 15.77 -8.59
C ARG A 274 15.67 14.86 -7.36
N LEU A 275 15.06 13.67 -7.48
CA LEU A 275 15.01 12.70 -6.38
C LEU A 275 16.40 12.12 -6.06
N VAL A 276 17.28 11.92 -7.05
CA VAL A 276 18.70 11.58 -6.83
C VAL A 276 19.37 12.65 -5.96
N LYS A 277 19.22 13.94 -6.32
CA LYS A 277 19.81 15.04 -5.55
C LYS A 277 19.18 15.22 -4.16
N LEU A 278 17.87 14.99 -4.03
CA LEU A 278 17.17 15.02 -2.75
C LEU A 278 17.59 13.87 -1.83
N THR A 279 17.82 12.67 -2.32
CA THR A 279 18.06 11.50 -1.46
C THR A 279 19.53 11.20 -1.25
N GLY A 280 20.39 11.61 -2.20
CA GLY A 280 21.78 11.17 -2.27
C GLY A 280 21.92 9.68 -2.54
N LEU A 281 20.85 9.00 -2.98
CA LEU A 281 20.91 7.60 -3.39
C LEU A 281 21.62 7.48 -4.74
N ASP A 282 22.27 6.34 -4.94
CA ASP A 282 22.84 5.98 -6.23
C ASP A 282 21.76 5.97 -7.31
N ARG A 283 22.09 6.47 -8.51
CA ARG A 283 21.16 6.51 -9.64
C ARG A 283 20.62 5.12 -9.98
N LYS A 284 21.40 4.05 -9.82
CA LYS A 284 20.91 2.68 -10.04
C LYS A 284 19.74 2.31 -9.13
N ILE A 285 19.72 2.83 -7.90
CA ILE A 285 18.61 2.61 -6.96
C ILE A 285 17.40 3.45 -7.35
N ILE A 286 17.57 4.74 -7.66
CA ILE A 286 16.47 5.60 -8.11
C ILE A 286 15.91 5.12 -9.45
N TYR A 287 16.78 4.66 -10.34
CA TYR A 287 16.38 4.20 -11.65
C TYR A 287 15.72 2.83 -11.63
N GLY A 288 16.14 1.96 -10.71
CA GLY A 288 15.45 0.72 -10.37
C GLY A 288 14.14 0.92 -9.58
N GLY A 289 13.61 2.15 -9.54
CA GLY A 289 12.30 2.51 -9.03
C GLY A 289 11.15 1.93 -9.85
N GLU A 290 9.99 1.76 -9.22
CA GLU A 290 8.76 1.40 -9.94
C GLU A 290 8.34 2.53 -10.89
N MET A 291 7.51 2.22 -11.89
CA MET A 291 6.90 3.25 -12.75
C MET A 291 6.13 4.31 -11.94
N LEU A 292 5.96 5.50 -12.53
CA LEU A 292 5.18 6.56 -11.90
C LEU A 292 3.71 6.17 -11.84
N GLN A 293 3.20 5.90 -10.65
CA GLN A 293 1.76 5.69 -10.45
C GLN A 293 1.09 7.05 -10.35
N VAL A 294 0.21 7.40 -11.29
CA VAL A 294 -0.61 8.61 -11.20
C VAL A 294 -2.02 8.22 -10.76
N LEU A 295 -2.55 8.93 -9.77
CA LEU A 295 -3.83 8.64 -9.12
C LEU A 295 -4.78 9.84 -9.24
N ASN A 296 -6.07 9.53 -9.37
CA ASN A 296 -7.18 10.47 -9.26
C ASN A 296 -8.18 9.97 -8.21
N TYR A 297 -8.45 10.82 -7.22
CA TYR A 297 -9.49 10.59 -6.21
C TYR A 297 -10.62 11.60 -6.43
N LEU A 298 -11.83 11.08 -6.60
CA LEU A 298 -13.07 11.85 -6.66
C LEU A 298 -13.69 11.95 -5.25
N PRO A 299 -14.79 12.70 -5.03
CA PRO A 299 -15.49 12.72 -3.75
C PRO A 299 -15.76 11.31 -3.20
N ASN A 300 -15.55 11.13 -1.89
CA ASN A 300 -15.51 9.84 -1.16
C ASN A 300 -14.32 8.92 -1.49
N GLY A 301 -13.48 9.29 -2.46
CA GLY A 301 -12.23 8.58 -2.74
C GLY A 301 -11.26 8.71 -1.56
N HIS A 302 -10.65 7.60 -1.18
CA HIS A 302 -9.74 7.50 -0.05
C HIS A 302 -8.85 6.27 -0.18
N TYR A 303 -7.90 6.13 0.75
CA TYR A 303 -7.14 4.91 0.96
C TYR A 303 -6.89 4.76 2.45
N HIS A 304 -7.42 3.71 3.08
CA HIS A 304 -7.18 3.46 4.51
C HIS A 304 -5.69 3.29 4.83
N ALA A 305 -5.34 3.47 6.11
CA ALA A 305 -3.95 3.49 6.51
C ALA A 305 -3.29 2.12 6.24
N HIS A 306 -2.09 2.15 5.66
CA HIS A 306 -1.35 0.97 5.24
C HIS A 306 0.16 1.26 5.24
N HIS A 307 0.94 0.21 5.05
CA HIS A 307 2.36 0.32 4.73
C HIS A 307 2.59 0.16 3.23
N ASP A 308 3.55 0.92 2.70
CA ASP A 308 3.94 0.78 1.28
C ASP A 308 4.86 -0.43 1.03
N SER A 309 5.47 -0.96 2.08
CA SER A 309 6.42 -2.07 2.03
C SER A 309 6.01 -3.18 2.98
N GLU A 310 6.34 -4.42 2.64
CA GLU A 310 6.09 -5.57 3.50
C GLU A 310 7.26 -5.77 4.48
N THR A 311 6.98 -6.46 5.58
CA THR A 311 7.95 -6.60 6.66
C THR A 311 9.17 -7.44 6.28
N HIS A 312 10.29 -7.10 6.93
CA HIS A 312 11.55 -7.81 6.83
C HIS A 312 11.46 -9.24 7.39
N GLN A 313 10.49 -9.54 8.25
CA GLN A 313 10.35 -10.83 8.95
C GLN A 313 10.12 -12.03 8.01
N ARG A 314 9.49 -11.82 6.84
CA ARG A 314 9.36 -12.83 5.78
C ARG A 314 10.66 -13.00 4.98
N ALA A 315 11.74 -13.41 5.66
CA ALA A 315 13.08 -13.51 5.07
C ALA A 315 13.22 -14.66 4.06
N ASP A 316 12.25 -15.57 4.05
CA ASP A 316 12.08 -16.66 3.09
C ASP A 316 11.70 -16.18 1.68
N LEU A 317 11.04 -15.01 1.58
CA LEU A 317 10.62 -14.46 0.30
C LEU A 317 11.58 -13.38 -0.23
N PRO A 318 11.94 -13.42 -1.54
CA PRO A 318 12.71 -12.38 -2.18
C PRO A 318 11.90 -11.09 -2.30
N CYS A 319 12.60 -9.97 -2.47
CA CYS A 319 11.97 -8.71 -2.86
C CYS A 319 11.43 -8.81 -4.29
N CYS A 320 10.20 -8.34 -4.54
CA CYS A 320 9.58 -8.44 -5.87
C CYS A 320 10.36 -7.72 -6.97
N HIS A 321 11.05 -6.62 -6.63
CA HIS A 321 11.93 -5.93 -7.59
C HIS A 321 13.18 -6.75 -7.96
N GLN A 322 13.49 -7.83 -7.25
CA GLN A 322 14.64 -8.71 -7.49
C GLN A 322 14.22 -10.13 -7.87
N TYR A 323 12.91 -10.33 -8.13
CA TYR A 323 12.34 -11.62 -8.47
C TYR A 323 12.29 -11.78 -9.99
N SER A 324 12.94 -12.82 -10.51
CA SER A 324 13.07 -13.07 -11.95
C SER A 324 11.88 -13.83 -12.57
N GLY A 325 10.98 -14.35 -11.74
CA GLY A 325 9.75 -14.99 -12.21
C GLY A 325 8.74 -13.96 -12.72
N ASP A 326 7.69 -14.42 -13.42
CA ASP A 326 6.61 -13.54 -13.84
C ASP A 326 5.82 -13.10 -12.60
N VAL A 327 6.13 -11.92 -12.09
CA VAL A 327 5.53 -11.37 -10.86
C VAL A 327 3.99 -11.36 -10.95
N LEU A 328 3.42 -11.31 -12.17
CA LEU A 328 1.97 -11.35 -12.41
C LEU A 328 1.31 -12.68 -12.02
N THR A 329 2.01 -13.79 -12.25
CA THR A 329 1.51 -15.15 -11.98
C THR A 329 2.03 -15.71 -10.66
N SER A 330 2.99 -15.01 -10.05
CA SER A 330 3.79 -15.49 -8.91
C SER A 330 3.40 -14.79 -7.61
N VAL A 331 2.10 -14.53 -7.43
CA VAL A 331 1.68 -13.72 -6.29
C VAL A 331 1.88 -14.48 -4.98
N GLY A 332 2.55 -13.84 -4.03
CA GLY A 332 2.91 -14.45 -2.75
C GLY A 332 4.28 -15.11 -2.77
N GLU A 333 4.92 -15.24 -3.93
CA GLU A 333 6.30 -15.75 -4.07
C GLU A 333 7.37 -14.67 -3.86
N CYS A 334 6.96 -13.41 -3.69
CA CYS A 334 7.84 -12.30 -3.38
C CYS A 334 7.15 -11.31 -2.45
N LYS A 335 7.93 -10.40 -1.87
CA LYS A 335 7.44 -9.32 -0.99
C LYS A 335 7.80 -7.92 -1.50
N LEU A 336 6.95 -6.94 -1.23
CA LEU A 336 7.22 -5.53 -1.53
C LEU A 336 8.33 -5.00 -0.62
N CYS A 337 9.29 -4.30 -1.22
CA CYS A 337 10.55 -3.90 -0.58
C CYS A 337 10.88 -2.44 -0.91
N ARG A 338 10.02 -1.51 -0.50
CA ARG A 338 10.07 -0.09 -0.89
C ARG A 338 10.79 0.72 0.17
N TYR A 339 12.02 1.17 -0.09
CA TYR A 339 12.80 1.94 0.88
C TYR A 339 12.28 3.37 1.08
N ILE A 340 11.91 4.04 -0.01
CA ILE A 340 11.36 5.41 0.01
C ILE A 340 10.03 5.43 -0.74
N THR A 341 9.08 6.19 -0.20
CA THR A 341 7.93 6.68 -0.96
C THR A 341 8.05 8.18 -1.15
N PHE A 342 7.86 8.61 -2.40
CA PHE A 342 7.86 10.02 -2.78
C PHE A 342 6.54 10.37 -3.48
N VAL A 343 5.67 11.07 -2.77
CA VAL A 343 4.33 11.49 -3.23
C VAL A 343 4.41 12.90 -3.79
N LEU A 344 3.95 13.08 -5.01
CA LEU A 344 3.82 14.36 -5.71
C LEU A 344 2.35 14.78 -5.72
N TYR A 345 2.03 16.01 -5.30
CA TYR A 345 0.68 16.56 -5.41
C TYR A 345 0.56 17.38 -6.70
N LEU A 346 -0.37 16.98 -7.58
CA LEU A 346 -0.50 17.54 -8.92
C LEU A 346 -1.58 18.62 -9.02
N ASN A 347 -2.44 18.74 -8.01
CA ASN A 347 -3.40 19.83 -7.85
C ASN A 347 -3.58 20.23 -6.38
N ASN A 348 -4.27 21.36 -6.17
CA ASN A 348 -4.84 21.68 -4.86
C ASN A 348 -6.18 20.97 -4.73
N VAL A 349 -6.48 20.46 -3.54
CA VAL A 349 -7.80 19.89 -3.22
C VAL A 349 -8.64 20.94 -2.50
N GLU A 350 -9.93 21.01 -2.82
CA GLU A 350 -10.81 22.02 -2.23
C GLU A 350 -11.13 21.70 -0.76
N GLU A 351 -11.47 20.45 -0.45
CA GLU A 351 -11.73 20.00 0.93
C GLU A 351 -11.43 18.50 1.11
N GLY A 352 -10.70 18.15 2.17
CA GLY A 352 -10.25 16.78 2.45
C GLY A 352 -8.96 16.41 1.70
N GLY A 353 -8.72 15.12 1.48
CA GLY A 353 -7.63 14.64 0.63
C GLY A 353 -6.21 14.73 1.18
N GLY A 354 -6.03 15.08 2.45
CA GLY A 354 -4.73 15.02 3.15
C GLY A 354 -4.07 13.65 3.09
N THR A 355 -2.74 13.60 3.13
CA THR A 355 -1.99 12.37 3.44
C THR A 355 -1.76 12.32 4.94
N ALA A 356 -2.39 11.37 5.61
CA ALA A 356 -2.37 11.22 7.05
C ALA A 356 -1.33 10.18 7.49
N PHE A 357 -0.63 10.47 8.59
CA PHE A 357 0.29 9.58 9.29
C PHE A 357 -0.25 9.38 10.72
N PRO A 358 -1.03 8.32 10.96
CA PRO A 358 -1.85 8.23 12.17
C PRO A 358 -1.07 8.21 13.48
N ILE A 359 0.18 7.75 13.41
CA ILE A 359 1.05 7.51 14.57
C ILE A 359 2.38 8.25 14.46
N ALA A 360 2.51 9.25 13.58
CA ALA A 360 3.73 10.04 13.45
C ALA A 360 4.22 10.60 14.82
N ASP A 361 5.51 10.42 15.08
CA ASP A 361 6.26 10.78 16.29
C ASP A 361 5.65 10.30 17.62
N ASN A 362 4.70 9.35 17.58
CA ASN A 362 3.99 8.89 18.77
C ASN A 362 4.96 8.19 19.75
N ILE A 363 5.12 8.73 20.95
CA ILE A 363 6.03 8.16 21.97
C ILE A 363 5.42 6.99 22.73
N THR A 364 4.09 6.87 22.74
CA THR A 364 3.37 5.79 23.45
C THR A 364 2.92 4.69 22.50
N PHE A 365 3.36 4.72 21.24
CA PHE A 365 2.99 3.72 20.26
C PHE A 365 3.58 2.36 20.63
N ASN A 366 2.73 1.34 20.54
CA ASN A 366 3.08 -0.06 20.70
C ASN A 366 2.37 -0.83 19.57
N GLU A 367 3.15 -1.57 18.79
CA GLU A 367 2.68 -2.37 17.66
C GLU A 367 1.58 -3.36 18.09
N MET A 368 1.68 -3.93 19.30
CA MET A 368 0.69 -4.88 19.82
C MET A 368 -0.70 -4.27 20.07
N ASN A 369 -0.80 -2.94 20.14
CA ASN A 369 -2.06 -2.21 20.39
C ASN A 369 -2.57 -1.50 19.12
N MET A 370 -2.07 -1.87 17.94
CA MET A 370 -2.35 -1.17 16.69
C MET A 370 -3.82 -1.19 16.29
N VAL A 371 -4.58 -2.21 16.67
CA VAL A 371 -5.86 -2.50 16.03
C VAL A 371 -7.03 -2.24 16.97
N GLN A 372 -7.74 -1.15 16.71
CA GLN A 372 -9.11 -0.95 17.18
C GLN A 372 -9.95 -0.57 15.97
N TYR A 373 -10.63 -1.57 15.39
CA TYR A 373 -11.59 -1.36 14.32
C TYR A 373 -12.92 -0.88 14.90
N GLY A 374 -13.79 -0.33 14.07
CA GLY A 374 -15.20 -0.15 14.44
C GLY A 374 -15.54 1.10 15.23
N ASN A 375 -14.62 1.60 16.05
CA ASN A 375 -14.85 2.77 16.88
C ASN A 375 -14.36 4.06 16.20
N VAL A 376 -15.29 4.91 15.77
CA VAL A 376 -15.00 6.19 15.08
C VAL A 376 -14.08 7.15 15.85
N SER A 377 -13.95 6.97 17.17
CA SER A 377 -13.12 7.82 18.04
C SER A 377 -11.70 7.31 18.18
N THR A 378 -11.43 6.04 17.85
CA THR A 378 -10.12 5.40 18.04
C THR A 378 -9.56 4.72 16.79
N ASP A 379 -10.40 4.40 15.80
CA ASP A 379 -10.00 3.79 14.53
C ASP A 379 -9.17 4.76 13.70
N LYS A 380 -7.86 4.65 13.89
CA LYS A 380 -6.83 5.43 13.23
C LYS A 380 -6.50 4.95 11.82
N TYR A 381 -7.07 3.82 11.38
CA TYR A 381 -6.80 3.26 10.06
C TYR A 381 -7.87 3.65 9.05
N ASN A 382 -9.12 3.77 9.49
CA ASN A 382 -10.23 4.16 8.64
C ASN A 382 -10.12 5.64 8.20
N MET A 383 -9.42 5.90 7.10
CA MET A 383 -9.23 7.26 6.54
C MET A 383 -10.51 7.96 6.02
N MET A 384 -11.68 7.32 6.06
CA MET A 384 -12.96 8.03 5.85
C MET A 384 -13.33 8.92 7.05
N HIS A 385 -12.92 8.52 8.25
CA HIS A 385 -13.31 9.21 9.50
C HIS A 385 -12.13 9.49 10.45
N GLY A 386 -11.13 8.62 10.44
CA GLY A 386 -9.95 8.61 11.32
C GLY A 386 -8.85 9.62 10.95
N CYS A 387 -8.99 10.37 9.86
CA CYS A 387 -8.00 11.40 9.51
C CYS A 387 -7.81 12.46 10.60
N LYS A 388 -8.90 12.84 11.28
CA LYS A 388 -8.84 13.76 12.42
C LYS A 388 -8.12 13.18 13.66
N LEU A 389 -8.00 11.87 13.74
CA LEU A 389 -7.31 11.15 14.81
C LEU A 389 -5.80 11.01 14.54
N SER A 390 -5.36 11.39 13.35
CA SER A 390 -3.98 11.23 12.92
C SER A 390 -3.08 12.29 13.55
N ASN A 391 -1.90 11.85 14.01
CA ASN A 391 -0.92 12.74 14.62
C ASN A 391 -0.38 13.80 13.64
N LEU A 392 -0.29 13.46 12.36
CA LEU A 392 0.17 14.35 11.30
C LEU A 392 -0.70 14.16 10.05
N VAL A 393 -1.12 15.27 9.45
CA VAL A 393 -1.79 15.28 8.14
C VAL A 393 -1.11 16.35 7.27
N ILE A 394 -0.62 15.95 6.10
CA ILE A 394 -0.07 16.87 5.09
C ILE A 394 -1.14 17.16 4.05
N GLN A 395 -1.47 18.43 3.87
CA GLN A 395 -2.47 18.85 2.90
C GLN A 395 -1.88 18.92 1.49
N PRO A 396 -2.60 18.46 0.46
CA PRO A 396 -2.13 18.49 -0.92
C PRO A 396 -2.06 19.93 -1.42
N LYS A 397 -0.86 20.34 -1.83
CA LYS A 397 -0.62 21.61 -2.51
C LYS A 397 0.02 21.34 -3.87
N LYS A 398 -0.57 21.85 -4.95
CA LYS A 398 -0.06 21.67 -6.32
C LYS A 398 1.43 21.99 -6.38
N GLY A 399 2.21 21.06 -6.92
CA GLY A 399 3.65 21.17 -7.11
C GLY A 399 4.51 20.85 -5.88
N SER A 400 3.90 20.60 -4.72
CA SER A 400 4.62 20.11 -3.54
C SER A 400 4.73 18.58 -3.53
N ALA A 401 5.62 18.08 -2.69
CA ALA A 401 5.77 16.65 -2.46
C ALA A 401 6.01 16.30 -1.00
N VAL A 402 5.78 15.03 -0.68
CA VAL A 402 6.11 14.42 0.61
C VAL A 402 7.01 13.22 0.34
N LEU A 403 8.11 13.14 1.08
CA LEU A 403 9.06 12.04 1.04
C LEU A 403 9.16 11.41 2.42
N TRP A 404 9.04 10.09 2.53
CA TRP A 404 9.36 9.37 3.75
C TRP A 404 10.06 8.06 3.47
N TYR A 405 10.73 7.54 4.49
CA TYR A 405 11.38 6.25 4.46
C TYR A 405 10.47 5.19 5.08
N ASN A 406 10.17 4.11 4.37
CA ASN A 406 9.35 3.02 4.90
C ASN A 406 10.17 2.03 5.74
N HIS A 407 11.48 1.98 5.54
CA HIS A 407 12.39 1.12 6.29
C HIS A 407 13.45 1.94 7.02
N LEU A 408 13.96 1.41 8.12
CA LEU A 408 15.19 1.86 8.75
C LEU A 408 16.39 1.48 7.86
N ARG A 409 17.55 2.09 8.13
CA ARG A 409 18.82 1.69 7.52
C ARG A 409 19.56 0.79 8.50
N ASN A 410 19.99 -0.38 8.07
CA ASN A 410 20.84 -1.23 8.89
C ASN A 410 22.20 -0.56 9.08
N GLU A 411 22.59 -0.31 10.33
CA GLU A 411 23.84 0.40 10.64
C GLU A 411 25.10 -0.42 10.36
N THR A 412 24.99 -1.75 10.32
CA THR A 412 26.13 -2.67 10.15
C THR A 412 26.58 -2.74 8.70
N ASP A 413 25.64 -2.91 7.77
CA ASP A 413 25.97 -3.06 6.34
C ASP A 413 25.56 -1.85 5.49
N GLY A 414 24.79 -0.92 6.06
CA GLY A 414 24.34 0.29 5.40
C GLY A 414 23.16 0.10 4.43
N TRP A 415 22.57 -1.09 4.34
CA TRP A 415 21.45 -1.40 3.43
C TRP A 415 20.09 -1.30 4.13
N MET A 416 19.03 -1.73 3.45
CA MET A 416 17.68 -1.67 3.99
C MET A 416 17.56 -2.55 5.24
N GLY A 417 16.95 -2.01 6.29
CA GLY A 417 16.72 -2.68 7.56
C GLY A 417 15.24 -2.97 7.81
N GLU A 418 14.85 -2.95 9.08
CA GLU A 418 13.49 -3.23 9.52
C GLU A 418 12.47 -2.25 8.93
N LEU A 419 11.21 -2.70 8.82
CA LEU A 419 10.10 -1.81 8.47
C LEU A 419 9.96 -0.77 9.57
N ASP A 420 9.85 0.50 9.20
CA ASP A 420 9.51 1.58 10.13
C ASP A 420 7.99 1.59 10.29
N TRP A 421 7.46 1.02 11.37
CA TRP A 421 6.02 0.98 11.63
C TRP A 421 5.38 2.36 11.73
N TYR A 422 6.15 3.42 11.98
CA TYR A 422 5.62 4.77 11.96
C TYR A 422 5.30 5.25 10.54
N SER A 423 5.77 4.55 9.50
CA SER A 423 5.44 4.80 8.09
C SER A 423 3.98 4.49 7.72
N LEU A 424 3.19 4.00 8.68
CA LEU A 424 1.75 3.83 8.52
C LEU A 424 1.14 5.15 8.06
N HIS A 425 0.49 5.11 6.90
CA HIS A 425 -0.06 6.30 6.28
C HIS A 425 -1.29 5.99 5.45
N GLY A 426 -2.12 6.99 5.19
CA GLY A 426 -3.33 6.82 4.40
C GLY A 426 -3.74 8.10 3.66
N GLY A 427 -4.66 7.94 2.71
CA GLY A 427 -5.26 9.05 1.97
C GLY A 427 -6.63 9.38 2.54
N CYS A 428 -6.76 10.55 3.15
CA CYS A 428 -8.03 11.06 3.65
C CYS A 428 -9.08 11.16 2.55
N ASN A 429 -10.33 10.96 2.94
CA ASN A 429 -11.45 11.11 2.01
C ASN A 429 -11.49 12.50 1.37
N ILE A 430 -11.85 12.54 0.10
CA ILE A 430 -12.17 13.78 -0.60
C ILE A 430 -13.58 14.19 -0.21
N ILE A 431 -13.72 15.37 0.40
CA ILE A 431 -15.02 15.94 0.75
C ILE A 431 -15.52 16.77 -0.44
N LYS A 432 -14.66 17.61 -1.02
CA LYS A 432 -14.99 18.46 -2.16
C LYS A 432 -13.83 18.59 -3.15
N GLY A 433 -14.18 18.65 -4.43
CA GLY A 433 -13.22 18.70 -5.54
C GLY A 433 -12.68 17.32 -5.90
N GLU A 434 -11.43 17.27 -6.35
CA GLU A 434 -10.72 16.05 -6.70
C GLU A 434 -9.25 16.17 -6.32
N LYS A 435 -8.57 15.04 -6.14
CA LYS A 435 -7.13 14.98 -5.86
C LYS A 435 -6.42 14.23 -6.98
N TRP A 436 -5.46 14.90 -7.59
CA TRP A 436 -4.45 14.32 -8.46
C TRP A 436 -3.13 14.23 -7.72
N MET A 437 -2.56 13.03 -7.68
CA MET A 437 -1.25 12.79 -7.08
C MET A 437 -0.48 11.75 -7.87
N ALA A 438 0.83 11.68 -7.67
CA ALA A 438 1.63 10.60 -8.21
C ALA A 438 2.58 10.03 -7.16
N ASN A 439 2.78 8.72 -7.19
CA ASN A 439 3.69 8.01 -6.30
C ASN A 439 4.92 7.57 -7.08
N MET A 440 6.09 7.88 -6.54
CA MET A 440 7.36 7.28 -6.94
C MET A 440 7.83 6.39 -5.80
N TRP A 441 7.80 5.08 -6.02
CA TRP A 441 8.29 4.08 -5.09
C TRP A 441 9.69 3.66 -5.45
N ILE A 442 10.61 3.80 -4.49
CA ILE A 442 12.02 3.44 -4.67
C ILE A 442 12.29 2.19 -3.86
N PRO A 443 12.32 1.01 -4.49
CA PRO A 443 12.71 -0.21 -3.82
C PRO A 443 14.22 -0.25 -3.62
N ALA A 444 14.64 -0.99 -2.61
CA ALA A 444 16.06 -1.23 -2.35
C ALA A 444 16.26 -2.67 -1.88
N PRO A 445 17.47 -3.23 -2.05
CA PRO A 445 17.77 -4.56 -1.55
C PRO A 445 18.10 -4.55 -0.06
N PHE A 446 17.88 -5.69 0.59
CA PHE A 446 18.51 -6.01 1.87
C PHE A 446 20.00 -6.35 1.64
N GLY A 447 20.80 -6.31 2.70
CA GLY A 447 22.26 -6.53 2.58
C GLY A 447 22.67 -7.84 1.93
N ASN A 448 21.89 -8.91 2.12
CA ASN A 448 22.12 -10.23 1.52
C ASN A 448 21.81 -10.27 0.01
N SER A 449 20.84 -9.49 -0.47
CA SER A 449 20.42 -9.46 -1.87
C SER A 449 20.98 -8.28 -2.67
N ARG A 450 21.88 -7.48 -2.09
CA ARG A 450 22.43 -6.25 -2.70
C ARG A 450 23.14 -6.40 -4.05
N HIS A 451 23.54 -7.62 -4.41
CA HIS A 451 24.20 -7.93 -5.67
C HIS A 451 23.21 -8.15 -6.82
N ILE A 452 21.93 -8.33 -6.50
CA ILE A 452 20.87 -8.56 -7.49
C ILE A 452 20.28 -7.18 -7.87
N PRO A 453 20.29 -6.77 -9.14
CA PRO A 453 19.68 -5.51 -9.57
C PRO A 453 18.16 -5.55 -9.45
N SER A 454 17.56 -4.36 -9.49
CA SER A 454 16.11 -4.24 -9.70
C SER A 454 15.75 -4.63 -11.14
N ILE A 455 14.67 -5.38 -11.32
CA ILE A 455 14.07 -5.69 -12.63
C ILE A 455 13.57 -4.44 -13.36
N TYR A 456 13.41 -3.31 -12.65
CA TYR A 456 13.06 -2.02 -13.25
C TYR A 456 14.25 -1.28 -13.84
N LEU A 457 15.47 -1.70 -13.52
CA LEU A 457 16.67 -1.07 -14.06
C LEU A 457 16.98 -1.63 -15.45
N ASN A 458 16.65 -0.88 -16.50
CA ASN A 458 16.96 -1.27 -17.87
C ASN A 458 18.43 -0.96 -18.24
N ASN A 459 18.90 -1.51 -19.37
CA ASN A 459 20.28 -1.35 -19.84
C ASN A 459 20.66 0.12 -20.12
N GLU A 460 19.76 0.90 -20.71
CA GLU A 460 20.01 2.31 -21.03
C GLU A 460 20.20 3.14 -19.75
N ASP A 461 19.33 2.94 -18.76
CA ASP A 461 19.40 3.58 -17.45
C ASP A 461 20.63 3.13 -16.66
N TYR A 462 21.03 1.85 -16.75
CA TYR A 462 22.26 1.35 -16.14
C TYR A 462 23.49 2.07 -16.70
N GLU A 463 23.63 2.14 -18.02
CA GLU A 463 24.77 2.78 -18.68
C GLU A 463 24.83 4.28 -18.37
N LYS A 464 23.67 4.95 -18.29
CA LYS A 464 23.59 6.35 -17.87
C LYS A 464 23.99 6.55 -16.41
N ALA A 465 23.51 5.70 -15.52
CA ALA A 465 23.88 5.75 -14.10
C ALA A 465 25.40 5.59 -13.93
N GLU A 466 26.00 4.61 -14.62
CA GLU A 466 27.45 4.41 -14.64
C GLU A 466 28.23 5.62 -15.17
N ALA A 467 27.81 6.15 -16.32
CA ALA A 467 28.46 7.31 -16.92
C ALA A 467 28.37 8.58 -16.05
N ALA A 468 27.32 8.71 -15.23
CA ALA A 468 27.15 9.80 -14.29
C ALA A 468 28.03 9.63 -13.04
N SER A 469 28.11 8.41 -12.49
CA SER A 469 28.95 8.08 -11.34
C SER A 469 30.46 8.24 -11.61
N GLN A 470 30.89 8.19 -12.88
CA GLN A 470 32.29 8.46 -13.25
C GLN A 470 32.64 9.96 -13.34
N LYS A 471 31.63 10.86 -13.31
CA LYS A 471 31.81 12.31 -13.43
C LYS A 471 31.64 13.06 -12.10
N GLU A 472 31.03 12.43 -11.11
CA GLU A 472 30.85 12.91 -9.73
C GLU A 472 32.01 12.41 -8.85
#